data_AF-A0A3B1A2A9-F1
#
_entry.id   AF-A0A3B1A2A9-F1
#
_cell.length_a   1.000
_cell.length_b   1.000
_cell.length_c   1.000
_cell.angle_alpha   90.00
_cell.angle_beta   90.00
_cell.angle_gamma   90.00
#
_symmetry.space_group_name_H-M   'P 1'
#
loop_
_entity.id
_entity.type
_entity.pdbx_description
1 polymer ?
#
loop_
_entity_poly.entity_id
_entity_poly.type
_entity_poly.pdbx_seq_one_letter_code
_entity_poly.pdbx_strand_id
1 'polypeptide(L)'
;EYNEDPSLGQIIVNTLLTLIPVVDQVGDIRDTTKYLKDLIWDKRYAEFAVWAGLILTIIGWIPEFGSLIKGIVKLIRKGGKSVNLDDVFKVFNFFAKGNAVKWIKELLAKLPKHQKFVTTQLNDLFSGMIDTLQSVKAKLPSAMSDLIKKFDDTIATINKARDEIDTMVGRYFTELKQDLDDLIARFGKSKPDTVGTKKTFSKKQSSQAPKKSSPETIVKKIDVDELAKFEVRAGGKVLKAEGKILEGTNGKVAIIGRSMGNPKNGDVGVLDYAEGLKKQGHDVETFSGSIISGSVNDDFKKQVLKAKNKRGANARLTDSELQKTKMYTENETWAKKLKNEGYTVVNIGDPNNYHGKKPPEFSVFYEMEKNILF
;
A
#
# COMPACT_ATOMS: atom_id res chain seq x y z
N GLU A 1 -30.98 1.74 4.98
CA GLU A 1 -32.30 1.08 5.10
C GLU A 1 -32.14 -0.11 6.02
N TYR A 2 -33.00 -0.20 7.04
CA TYR A 2 -32.97 -1.25 8.06
C TYR A 2 -33.71 -2.46 7.48
N ASN A 3 -32.98 -3.54 7.21
CA ASN A 3 -33.57 -4.80 6.75
C ASN A 3 -34.15 -5.52 7.97
N GLU A 4 -35.46 -5.75 8.02
CA GLU A 4 -36.17 -6.33 9.18
C GLU A 4 -35.95 -7.84 9.34
N ASP A 5 -35.31 -8.49 8.36
CA ASP A 5 -34.90 -9.90 8.44
C ASP A 5 -33.46 -10.06 7.92
N PRO A 6 -32.44 -9.55 8.66
CA PRO A 6 -31.07 -9.76 8.28
C PRO A 6 -30.81 -11.26 8.37
N SER A 7 -30.42 -11.89 7.25
CA SER A 7 -30.13 -13.32 7.25
C SER A 7 -29.23 -13.63 8.44
N LEU A 8 -29.43 -14.77 9.09
CA LEU A 8 -28.70 -15.12 10.32
C LEU A 8 -27.17 -15.07 10.12
N GLY A 9 -26.71 -15.25 8.88
CA GLY A 9 -25.35 -15.00 8.45
C GLY A 9 -24.90 -13.53 8.48
N GLN A 10 -25.76 -12.57 8.12
CA GLN A 10 -25.47 -11.14 8.27
C GLN A 10 -25.37 -10.71 9.73
N ILE A 11 -26.16 -11.28 10.64
CA ILE A 11 -26.05 -10.99 12.09
C ILE A 11 -24.70 -11.48 12.60
N ILE A 12 -24.35 -12.75 12.35
CA ILE A 12 -23.07 -13.33 12.81
C ILE A 12 -21.88 -12.68 12.08
N VAL A 13 -21.96 -12.37 10.78
CA VAL A 13 -20.94 -11.60 10.05
C VAL A 13 -20.80 -10.19 10.62
N ASN A 14 -21.88 -9.47 10.88
CA ASN A 14 -21.81 -8.14 11.48
C ASN A 14 -21.28 -8.21 12.92
N THR A 15 -21.63 -9.25 13.69
CA THR A 15 -21.10 -9.50 15.03
C THR A 15 -19.62 -9.88 14.98
N LEU A 16 -19.19 -10.72 14.05
CA LEU A 16 -17.78 -11.11 13.86
C LEU A 16 -16.95 -9.91 13.37
N LEU A 17 -17.46 -9.15 12.40
CA LEU A 17 -16.78 -7.95 11.87
C LEU A 17 -16.66 -6.83 12.91
N THR A 18 -17.62 -6.68 13.82
CA THR A 18 -17.58 -5.64 14.87
C THR A 18 -16.80 -6.06 16.11
N LEU A 19 -16.54 -7.36 16.29
CA LEU A 19 -15.85 -7.89 17.48
C LEU A 19 -14.40 -8.32 17.23
N ILE A 20 -13.90 -8.37 15.99
CA ILE A 20 -12.49 -8.63 15.67
C ILE A 20 -11.70 -7.30 15.72
N PRO A 21 -10.90 -7.03 16.77
CA PRO A 21 -10.15 -5.77 16.89
C PRO A 21 -9.05 -5.63 15.82
N VAL A 22 -8.68 -6.74 15.18
CA VAL A 22 -7.62 -6.83 14.16
C VAL A 22 -8.06 -6.27 12.80
N VAL A 23 -9.37 -6.31 12.49
CA VAL A 23 -9.93 -5.91 11.19
C VAL A 23 -10.19 -4.39 11.11
N ASP A 24 -10.27 -3.70 12.25
CA ASP A 24 -10.52 -2.25 12.33
C ASP A 24 -9.36 -1.36 11.86
N GLN A 25 -8.19 -1.92 11.51
CA GLN A 25 -7.00 -1.13 11.19
C GLN A 25 -6.60 -1.06 9.71
N VAL A 26 -7.18 -1.84 8.81
CA VAL A 26 -6.53 -2.03 7.50
C VAL A 26 -7.51 -2.11 6.34
N GLY A 27 -7.65 -0.99 5.63
CA GLY A 27 -7.62 -0.93 4.17
C GLY A 27 -8.78 -1.52 3.37
N ASP A 28 -9.20 -2.76 3.57
CA ASP A 28 -10.17 -3.46 2.71
C ASP A 28 -10.99 -4.50 3.50
N ILE A 29 -11.73 -4.05 4.53
CA ILE A 29 -12.69 -4.88 5.28
C ILE A 29 -13.63 -5.62 4.32
N ARG A 30 -14.04 -4.96 3.23
CA ARG A 30 -15.00 -5.47 2.26
C ARG A 30 -14.50 -6.72 1.51
N ASP A 31 -13.23 -6.74 1.10
CA ASP A 31 -12.69 -7.83 0.30
C ASP A 31 -12.34 -9.05 1.16
N THR A 32 -11.83 -8.83 2.37
CA THR A 32 -11.62 -9.90 3.37
C THR A 32 -12.97 -10.52 3.78
N THR A 33 -13.99 -9.70 4.02
CA THR A 33 -15.35 -10.17 4.36
C THR A 33 -15.91 -11.08 3.27
N LYS A 34 -15.71 -10.72 2.00
CA LYS A 34 -16.17 -11.54 0.87
C LYS A 34 -15.58 -12.95 0.93
N TYR A 35 -14.27 -13.09 1.05
CA TYR A 35 -13.64 -14.41 1.03
C TYR A 35 -13.90 -15.19 2.31
N LEU A 36 -13.99 -14.53 3.47
CA LEU A 36 -14.41 -15.19 4.72
C LEU A 36 -15.83 -15.75 4.61
N LYS A 37 -16.75 -14.99 4.00
CA LYS A 37 -18.11 -15.46 3.70
C LYS A 37 -18.09 -16.68 2.78
N ASP A 38 -17.30 -16.66 1.71
CA ASP A 38 -17.17 -17.81 0.81
C ASP A 38 -16.60 -19.05 1.53
N LEU A 39 -15.60 -18.89 2.39
CA LEU A 39 -14.98 -20.01 3.13
C LEU A 39 -15.89 -20.59 4.21
N ILE A 40 -16.53 -19.72 5.00
CA ILE A 40 -17.24 -20.10 6.23
C ILE A 40 -18.72 -20.39 5.94
N TRP A 41 -19.40 -19.56 5.15
CA TRP A 41 -20.83 -19.72 4.89
C TRP A 41 -21.12 -20.62 3.69
N ASP A 42 -20.44 -20.34 2.58
CA ASP A 42 -20.65 -21.14 1.38
C ASP A 42 -19.87 -22.48 1.47
N LYS A 43 -19.12 -22.70 2.56
CA LYS A 43 -18.32 -23.90 2.85
C LYS A 43 -17.33 -24.22 1.73
N ARG A 44 -16.82 -23.19 1.05
CA ARG A 44 -15.90 -23.30 -0.08
C ARG A 44 -14.45 -23.38 0.38
N TYR A 45 -14.21 -23.94 1.58
CA TYR A 45 -12.88 -24.07 2.18
C TYR A 45 -11.97 -25.05 1.42
N ALA A 46 -12.50 -25.91 0.54
CA ALA A 46 -11.72 -26.73 -0.37
C ALA A 46 -11.31 -26.00 -1.67
N GLU A 47 -11.89 -24.83 -1.97
CA GLU A 47 -11.66 -24.13 -3.23
C GLU A 47 -10.43 -23.23 -3.18
N PHE A 48 -9.38 -23.64 -3.88
CA PHE A 48 -8.13 -22.88 -3.95
C PHE A 48 -8.31 -21.44 -4.46
N ALA A 49 -9.26 -21.19 -5.37
CA ALA A 49 -9.50 -19.84 -5.89
C ALA A 49 -9.97 -18.85 -4.80
N VAL A 50 -10.75 -19.33 -3.84
CA VAL A 50 -11.22 -18.52 -2.69
C VAL A 50 -10.04 -18.19 -1.78
N TRP A 51 -9.19 -19.17 -1.50
CA TRP A 51 -7.96 -18.99 -0.73
C TRP A 51 -6.96 -18.07 -1.42
N ALA A 52 -6.73 -18.24 -2.71
CA ALA A 52 -5.84 -17.37 -3.48
C ALA A 52 -6.32 -15.91 -3.47
N GLY A 53 -7.64 -15.71 -3.49
CA GLY A 53 -8.26 -14.40 -3.29
C GLY A 53 -7.94 -13.82 -1.91
N LEU A 54 -8.23 -14.56 -0.84
CA LEU A 54 -7.98 -14.14 0.55
C LEU A 54 -6.51 -13.86 0.83
N ILE A 55 -5.61 -14.75 0.41
CA ILE A 55 -4.15 -14.62 0.55
C ILE A 55 -3.66 -13.37 -0.17
N LEU A 56 -4.17 -13.11 -1.39
CA LEU A 56 -3.82 -11.90 -2.13
C LEU A 56 -4.29 -10.63 -1.42
N THR A 57 -5.45 -10.66 -0.76
CA THR A 57 -5.94 -9.55 0.07
C THR A 57 -5.00 -9.28 1.25
N ILE A 58 -4.54 -10.34 1.94
CA ILE A 58 -3.62 -10.24 3.08
C ILE A 58 -2.21 -9.79 2.65
N ILE A 59 -1.71 -10.29 1.51
CA ILE A 59 -0.46 -9.80 0.91
C ILE A 59 -0.60 -8.32 0.51
N GLY A 60 -1.80 -7.90 0.10
CA GLY A 60 -2.17 -6.50 -0.15
C GLY A 60 -1.94 -5.56 1.04
N TRP A 61 -1.89 -6.08 2.28
CA TRP A 61 -1.56 -5.30 3.48
C TRP A 61 -0.07 -4.98 3.59
N ILE A 62 0.78 -5.55 2.74
CA ILE A 62 2.20 -5.24 2.64
C ILE A 62 2.36 -4.21 1.50
N PRO A 63 2.50 -2.91 1.79
CA PRO A 63 2.29 -1.84 0.79
C PRO A 63 3.19 -1.93 -0.45
N GLU A 64 4.43 -2.40 -0.29
CA GLU A 64 5.42 -2.51 -1.39
C GLU A 64 5.38 -3.88 -2.09
N PHE A 65 4.92 -4.92 -1.39
CA PHE A 65 4.99 -6.31 -1.83
C PHE A 65 3.66 -6.78 -2.45
N GLY A 66 2.54 -6.31 -1.92
CA GLY A 66 1.18 -6.69 -2.31
C GLY A 66 0.80 -6.25 -3.71
N SER A 67 0.93 -4.96 -4.02
CA SER A 67 0.61 -4.41 -5.34
C SER A 67 1.49 -4.99 -6.44
N LEU A 68 2.76 -5.26 -6.10
CA LEU A 68 3.73 -5.81 -7.03
C LEU A 68 3.46 -7.29 -7.31
N ILE A 69 3.31 -8.15 -6.29
CA ILE A 69 2.91 -9.55 -6.49
C ILE A 69 1.58 -9.65 -7.22
N LYS A 70 0.61 -8.80 -6.88
CA LYS A 70 -0.68 -8.74 -7.57
C LYS A 70 -0.50 -8.42 -9.06
N GLY A 71 0.42 -7.50 -9.39
CA GLY A 71 0.84 -7.21 -10.76
C GLY A 71 1.49 -8.43 -11.43
N ILE A 72 2.45 -9.08 -10.77
CA ILE A 72 3.17 -10.25 -11.28
C ILE A 72 2.22 -11.42 -11.54
N VAL A 73 1.41 -11.81 -10.56
CA VAL A 73 0.39 -12.86 -10.67
C VAL A 73 -0.59 -12.54 -11.80
N LYS A 74 -1.01 -11.29 -11.94
CA LYS A 74 -1.90 -10.86 -13.03
C LYS A 74 -1.22 -10.94 -14.39
N LEU A 75 0.07 -10.61 -14.49
CA LEU A 75 0.83 -10.68 -15.74
C LEU A 75 1.11 -12.12 -16.17
N ILE A 76 1.47 -12.99 -15.22
CA ILE A 76 1.76 -14.41 -15.48
C ILE A 76 0.48 -15.16 -15.85
N ARG A 77 -0.61 -14.95 -15.10
CA ARG A 77 -1.92 -15.56 -15.41
C ARG A 77 -2.57 -15.02 -16.68
N LYS A 78 -2.23 -13.79 -17.11
CA LYS A 78 -2.60 -13.24 -18.43
C LYS A 78 -1.62 -13.60 -19.54
N GLY A 79 -0.56 -14.36 -19.24
CA GLY A 79 0.47 -14.82 -20.18
C GLY A 79 0.02 -15.81 -21.24
N GLY A 80 -1.29 -15.91 -21.49
CA GLY A 80 -1.86 -16.47 -22.71
C GLY A 80 -2.19 -15.35 -23.71
N LYS A 81 -1.25 -15.11 -24.64
CA LYS A 81 -1.41 -14.45 -25.96
C LYS A 81 -1.42 -12.92 -26.11
N SER A 82 -1.32 -12.08 -25.07
CA SER A 82 -1.43 -10.61 -25.30
C SER A 82 -0.64 -9.68 -24.37
N VAL A 83 0.39 -10.17 -23.69
CA VAL A 83 1.31 -9.33 -22.89
C VAL A 83 2.71 -9.44 -23.48
N ASN A 84 3.27 -8.33 -23.95
CA ASN A 84 4.64 -8.28 -24.45
C ASN A 84 5.60 -8.45 -23.26
N LEU A 85 6.42 -9.51 -23.30
CA LEU A 85 7.43 -9.80 -22.26
C LEU A 85 8.42 -8.64 -22.07
N ASP A 86 8.60 -7.79 -23.08
CA ASP A 86 9.43 -6.59 -23.00
C ASP A 86 8.83 -5.49 -22.11
N ASP A 87 7.50 -5.37 -22.05
CA ASP A 87 6.84 -4.38 -21.19
C ASP A 87 6.82 -4.84 -19.73
N VAL A 88 6.69 -6.16 -19.53
CA VAL A 88 6.95 -6.78 -18.23
C VAL A 88 8.40 -6.52 -17.83
N PHE A 89 9.35 -6.76 -18.72
CA PHE A 89 10.77 -6.52 -18.45
C PHE A 89 11.07 -5.06 -18.08
N LYS A 90 10.46 -4.07 -18.75
CA LYS A 90 10.62 -2.64 -18.42
C LYS A 90 10.08 -2.31 -17.03
N VAL A 91 8.89 -2.82 -16.68
CA VAL A 91 8.31 -2.62 -15.33
C VAL A 91 9.21 -3.22 -14.27
N PHE A 92 9.71 -4.45 -14.48
CA PHE A 92 10.61 -5.08 -13.54
C PHE A 92 11.97 -4.37 -13.45
N ASN A 93 12.56 -3.93 -14.57
CA ASN A 93 13.81 -3.18 -14.56
C ASN A 93 13.67 -1.80 -13.91
N PHE A 94 12.51 -1.17 -14.04
CA PHE A 94 12.18 0.09 -13.35
C PHE A 94 12.22 -0.10 -11.83
N PHE A 95 11.55 -1.13 -11.29
CA PHE A 95 11.60 -1.44 -9.85
C PHE A 95 12.96 -1.99 -9.38
N ALA A 96 13.71 -2.64 -10.28
CA ALA A 96 14.96 -3.30 -9.96
C ALA A 96 16.23 -2.47 -10.23
N LYS A 97 16.11 -1.16 -10.51
CA LYS A 97 17.24 -0.29 -10.90
C LYS A 97 18.10 -0.89 -12.02
N GLY A 98 17.44 -1.54 -13.00
CA GLY A 98 18.11 -2.16 -14.16
C GLY A 98 18.52 -3.62 -14.00
N ASN A 99 18.17 -4.31 -12.91
CA ASN A 99 18.45 -5.75 -12.77
C ASN A 99 17.25 -6.57 -12.29
N ALA A 100 16.23 -6.71 -13.14
CA ALA A 100 15.02 -7.47 -12.91
C ALA A 100 15.27 -8.89 -12.37
N VAL A 101 16.24 -9.62 -12.93
CA VAL A 101 16.56 -11.00 -12.51
C VAL A 101 17.11 -11.04 -11.09
N LYS A 102 18.01 -10.12 -10.71
CA LYS A 102 18.53 -10.02 -9.34
C LYS A 102 17.40 -9.71 -8.36
N TRP A 103 16.53 -8.78 -8.72
CA TRP A 103 15.40 -8.41 -7.88
C TRP A 103 14.39 -9.56 -7.69
N ILE A 104 14.07 -10.33 -8.73
CA ILE A 104 13.21 -11.51 -8.59
C ILE A 104 13.88 -12.57 -7.71
N LYS A 105 15.21 -12.76 -7.82
CA LYS A 105 15.93 -13.67 -6.92
C LYS A 105 15.88 -13.20 -5.46
N GLU A 106 15.96 -11.89 -5.21
CA GLU A 106 15.77 -11.32 -3.87
C GLU A 106 14.33 -11.48 -3.37
N LEU A 107 13.34 -11.41 -4.26
CA LEU A 107 11.94 -11.68 -3.96
C LEU A 107 11.72 -13.15 -3.57
N LEU A 108 12.27 -14.08 -4.38
CA LEU A 108 12.27 -15.52 -4.12
C LEU A 108 12.88 -15.84 -2.75
N ALA A 109 14.00 -15.19 -2.40
CA ALA A 109 14.64 -15.35 -1.10
C ALA A 109 13.77 -14.87 0.07
N LYS A 110 12.88 -13.90 -0.16
CA LYS A 110 11.95 -13.37 0.86
C LYS A 110 10.63 -14.14 0.94
N LEU A 111 10.26 -14.95 -0.06
CA LEU A 111 9.00 -15.70 -0.07
C LEU A 111 8.72 -16.48 1.22
N PRO A 112 9.67 -17.21 1.83
CA PRO A 112 9.40 -17.94 3.07
C PRO A 112 8.97 -17.03 4.23
N LYS A 113 9.55 -15.82 4.32
CA LYS A 113 9.17 -14.83 5.33
C LYS A 113 7.73 -14.35 5.11
N HIS A 114 7.34 -14.13 3.86
CA HIS A 114 6.00 -13.67 3.51
C HIS A 114 4.96 -14.78 3.67
N GLN A 115 5.31 -16.03 3.33
CA GLN A 115 4.49 -17.20 3.59
C GLN A 115 4.21 -17.31 5.09
N LYS A 116 5.24 -17.25 5.93
CA LYS A 116 5.09 -17.26 7.40
C LYS A 116 4.20 -16.12 7.89
N PHE A 117 4.41 -14.90 7.39
CA PHE A 117 3.56 -13.75 7.76
C PHE A 117 2.08 -14.00 7.43
N VAL A 118 1.77 -14.43 6.20
CA VAL A 118 0.39 -14.72 5.77
C VAL A 118 -0.22 -15.84 6.60
N THR A 119 0.51 -16.93 6.83
CA THR A 119 0.08 -18.04 7.70
C THR A 119 -0.25 -17.55 9.11
N THR A 120 0.60 -16.71 9.71
CA THR A 120 0.36 -16.15 11.04
C THR A 120 -0.88 -15.26 11.05
N GLN A 121 -1.01 -14.33 10.10
CA GLN A 121 -2.17 -13.43 10.04
C GLN A 121 -3.49 -14.20 9.86
N LEU A 122 -3.51 -15.25 9.03
CA LEU A 122 -4.68 -16.10 8.88
C LEU A 122 -4.98 -16.88 10.16
N ASN A 123 -3.97 -17.46 10.81
CA ASN A 123 -4.17 -18.16 12.08
C ASN A 123 -4.72 -17.24 13.18
N ASP A 124 -4.19 -16.02 13.29
CA ASP A 124 -4.64 -15.03 14.27
C ASP A 124 -6.09 -14.58 13.98
N LEU A 125 -6.42 -14.36 12.69
CA LEU A 125 -7.78 -14.01 12.26
C LEU A 125 -8.78 -15.12 12.60
N PHE A 126 -8.47 -16.37 12.24
CA PHE A 126 -9.36 -17.51 12.48
C PHE A 126 -9.49 -17.84 13.97
N SER A 127 -8.39 -17.75 14.73
CA SER A 127 -8.43 -17.94 16.19
C SER A 127 -9.25 -16.84 16.87
N GLY A 128 -9.05 -15.57 16.49
CA GLY A 128 -9.84 -14.46 17.02
C GLY A 128 -11.34 -14.58 16.74
N MET A 129 -11.72 -15.11 15.57
CA MET A 129 -13.12 -15.43 15.27
C MET A 129 -13.67 -16.53 16.18
N ILE A 130 -12.93 -17.62 16.37
CA ILE A 130 -13.33 -18.73 17.25
C ILE A 130 -13.49 -18.25 18.69
N ASP A 131 -12.49 -17.54 19.24
CA ASP A 131 -12.50 -17.04 20.61
C ASP A 131 -13.67 -16.08 20.87
N THR A 132 -13.96 -15.23 19.88
CA THR A 132 -15.11 -14.32 19.92
C THR A 132 -16.43 -15.07 19.94
N LEU A 133 -16.61 -16.03 19.04
CA LEU A 133 -17.83 -16.84 18.96
C LEU A 133 -18.03 -17.66 20.24
N GLN A 134 -16.97 -18.24 20.79
CA GLN A 134 -17.01 -18.96 22.06
C GLN A 134 -17.38 -18.03 23.22
N SER A 135 -16.83 -16.82 23.26
CA SER A 135 -17.12 -15.81 24.29
C SER A 135 -18.57 -15.34 24.25
N VAL A 136 -19.14 -15.18 23.05
CA VAL A 136 -20.55 -14.82 22.88
C VAL A 136 -21.45 -16.00 23.25
N LYS A 137 -21.13 -17.21 22.76
CA LYS A 137 -21.86 -18.44 23.09
C LYS A 137 -21.95 -18.66 24.59
N ALA A 138 -20.87 -18.45 25.34
CA ALA A 138 -20.81 -18.63 26.79
C ALA A 138 -21.75 -17.69 27.57
N LYS A 139 -22.19 -16.58 26.96
CA LYS A 139 -23.11 -15.61 27.57
C LYS A 139 -24.58 -15.86 27.22
N LEU A 140 -24.86 -16.80 26.31
CA LEU A 140 -26.24 -17.10 25.90
C LEU A 140 -26.94 -17.97 26.95
N PRO A 141 -28.20 -17.67 27.30
CA PRO A 141 -29.02 -18.56 28.12
C PRO A 141 -29.21 -19.93 27.47
N SER A 142 -29.24 -20.99 28.28
CA SER A 142 -29.45 -22.38 27.81
C SER A 142 -30.76 -22.59 27.06
N ALA A 143 -31.77 -21.74 27.31
CA ALA A 143 -33.04 -21.73 26.58
C ALA A 143 -32.90 -21.36 25.08
N MET A 144 -31.77 -20.80 24.65
CA MET A 144 -31.47 -20.45 23.26
C MET A 144 -30.71 -21.57 22.52
N SER A 145 -31.13 -22.83 22.70
CA SER A 145 -30.44 -24.02 22.18
C SER A 145 -30.18 -23.98 20.67
N ASP A 146 -31.14 -23.51 19.87
CA ASP A 146 -30.99 -23.38 18.41
C ASP A 146 -29.92 -22.37 18.02
N LEU A 147 -29.80 -21.27 18.75
CA LEU A 147 -28.76 -20.27 18.52
C LEU A 147 -27.40 -20.82 18.93
N ILE A 148 -27.31 -21.47 20.10
CA ILE A 148 -26.10 -22.14 20.60
C ILE A 148 -25.58 -23.16 19.58
N LYS A 149 -26.47 -23.98 18.99
CA LYS A 149 -26.12 -24.95 17.95
C LYS A 149 -25.56 -24.27 16.69
N LYS A 150 -26.13 -23.13 16.27
CA LYS A 150 -25.62 -22.34 15.13
C LYS A 150 -24.23 -21.77 15.39
N PHE A 151 -23.92 -21.35 16.63
CA PHE A 151 -22.56 -20.98 17.03
C PHE A 151 -21.61 -22.18 16.90
N ASP A 152 -22.02 -23.36 17.37
CA ASP A 152 -21.22 -24.58 17.26
C ASP A 152 -20.94 -24.99 15.81
N ASP A 153 -21.97 -24.97 14.95
CA ASP A 153 -21.83 -25.28 13.52
C ASP A 153 -20.90 -24.28 12.81
N THR A 154 -20.98 -23.00 13.19
CA THR A 154 -20.12 -21.94 12.64
C THR A 154 -18.67 -22.13 13.11
N ILE A 155 -18.45 -22.36 14.40
CA ILE A 155 -17.11 -22.65 14.96
C ILE A 155 -16.50 -23.89 14.30
N ALA A 156 -17.28 -24.96 14.13
CA ALA A 156 -16.82 -26.17 13.45
C ALA A 156 -16.40 -25.90 12.00
N THR A 157 -17.12 -25.04 11.29
CA THR A 157 -16.77 -24.66 9.91
C THR A 157 -15.52 -23.78 9.85
N ILE A 158 -15.36 -22.85 10.80
CA ILE A 158 -14.14 -22.03 10.92
C ILE A 158 -12.93 -22.90 11.26
N ASN A 159 -13.07 -23.90 12.14
CA ASN A 159 -12.01 -24.87 12.43
C ASN A 159 -11.59 -25.66 11.19
N LYS A 160 -12.55 -26.18 10.40
CA LYS A 160 -12.23 -26.85 9.12
C LYS A 160 -11.45 -25.95 8.16
N ALA A 161 -11.85 -24.69 8.04
CA ALA A 161 -11.13 -23.75 7.20
C ALA A 161 -9.75 -23.40 7.79
N ARG A 162 -9.60 -23.33 9.12
CA ARG A 162 -8.31 -23.13 9.79
C ARG A 162 -7.33 -24.28 9.52
N ASP A 163 -7.82 -25.52 9.52
CA ASP A 163 -7.01 -26.71 9.25
C ASP A 163 -6.43 -26.70 7.82
N GLU A 164 -7.08 -26.01 6.89
CA GLU A 164 -6.62 -25.85 5.50
C GLU A 164 -5.59 -24.73 5.29
N ILE A 165 -5.34 -23.87 6.29
CA ILE A 165 -4.48 -22.69 6.13
C ILE A 165 -3.09 -23.07 5.64
N ASP A 166 -2.41 -24.01 6.30
CA ASP A 166 -1.04 -24.37 5.95
C ASP A 166 -0.95 -24.99 4.56
N THR A 167 -1.90 -25.84 4.20
CA THR A 167 -2.03 -26.46 2.88
C THR A 167 -2.23 -25.40 1.80
N MET A 168 -3.20 -24.51 1.98
CA MET A 168 -3.59 -23.54 0.95
C MET A 168 -2.56 -22.41 0.79
N VAL A 169 -1.99 -21.93 1.90
CA VAL A 169 -0.89 -20.97 1.87
C VAL A 169 0.35 -21.61 1.26
N GLY A 170 0.72 -22.83 1.67
CA GLY A 170 1.84 -23.56 1.08
C GLY A 170 1.70 -23.77 -0.42
N ARG A 171 0.50 -24.15 -0.88
CA ARG A 171 0.18 -24.28 -2.30
C ARG A 171 0.32 -22.94 -3.03
N TYR A 172 -0.27 -21.86 -2.52
CA TYR A 172 -0.21 -20.54 -3.15
C TYR A 172 1.24 -20.06 -3.34
N PHE A 173 2.07 -20.18 -2.31
CA PHE A 173 3.47 -19.76 -2.38
C PHE A 173 4.33 -20.69 -3.24
N THR A 174 3.96 -21.96 -3.36
CA THR A 174 4.59 -22.89 -4.31
C THR A 174 4.28 -22.51 -5.76
N GLU A 175 3.02 -22.26 -6.09
CA GLU A 175 2.61 -21.80 -7.43
C GLU A 175 3.27 -20.44 -7.76
N LEU A 176 3.29 -19.51 -6.80
CA LEU A 176 3.97 -18.22 -6.97
C LEU A 176 5.47 -18.37 -7.20
N LYS A 177 6.13 -19.31 -6.50
CA LYS A 177 7.56 -19.59 -6.71
C LYS A 177 7.80 -20.12 -8.14
N GLN A 178 6.99 -21.07 -8.59
CA GLN A 178 7.08 -21.63 -9.95
C GLN A 178 6.91 -20.53 -11.01
N ASP A 179 5.89 -19.69 -10.83
CA ASP A 179 5.61 -18.53 -11.67
C ASP A 179 6.83 -17.58 -11.79
N LEU A 180 7.49 -17.30 -10.67
CA LEU A 180 8.68 -16.44 -10.63
C LEU A 180 9.93 -17.11 -11.24
N ASP A 181 10.11 -18.42 -11.02
CA ASP A 181 11.20 -19.20 -11.64
C ASP A 181 11.03 -19.26 -13.17
N ASP A 182 9.81 -19.48 -13.66
CA ASP A 182 9.46 -19.44 -15.08
C ASP A 182 9.74 -18.06 -15.70
N LEU A 183 9.45 -16.99 -14.96
CA LEU A 183 9.73 -15.63 -15.40
C LEU A 183 11.24 -15.40 -15.55
N ILE A 184 12.06 -15.87 -14.61
CA ILE A 184 13.53 -15.83 -14.72
C ILE A 184 14.01 -16.64 -15.93
N ALA A 185 13.47 -17.84 -16.15
CA ALA A 185 13.84 -18.69 -17.28
C ALA A 185 13.51 -18.04 -18.63
N ARG A 186 12.37 -17.33 -18.72
CA ARG A 186 11.99 -16.54 -19.91
C ARG A 186 12.95 -15.38 -20.15
N PHE A 187 13.41 -14.68 -19.11
CA PHE A 187 14.43 -13.63 -19.24
C PHE A 187 15.80 -14.15 -19.70
N GLY A 188 16.13 -15.41 -19.39
CA GLY A 188 17.36 -16.05 -19.87
C GLY A 188 17.30 -16.50 -21.34
N LYS A 189 16.09 -16.72 -21.89
CA LYS A 189 15.86 -17.18 -23.28
C LYS A 189 15.75 -16.04 -24.30
N SER A 190 15.53 -14.81 -23.87
CA SER A 190 15.61 -13.61 -24.71
C SER A 190 17.08 -13.25 -25.00
N LYS A 191 17.73 -13.99 -25.92
CA LYS A 191 18.87 -13.46 -26.69
C LYS A 191 18.33 -12.56 -27.81
N PRO A 192 19.01 -11.44 -28.13
CA PRO A 192 18.65 -10.60 -29.26
C PRO A 192 19.15 -11.25 -30.56
N ASP A 193 18.25 -11.88 -31.31
CA ASP A 193 18.58 -12.31 -32.67
C ASP A 193 18.29 -11.16 -33.67
N THR A 194 19.41 -10.63 -34.17
CA THR A 194 19.65 -10.20 -35.55
C THR A 194 18.84 -9.06 -36.20
N VAL A 195 19.57 -7.96 -36.44
CA VAL A 195 19.72 -7.27 -37.74
C VAL A 195 18.43 -6.91 -38.49
N GLY A 196 17.94 -5.69 -38.22
CA GLY A 196 17.24 -4.86 -39.20
C GLY A 196 18.15 -3.71 -39.62
N THR A 197 18.81 -3.86 -40.76
CA THR A 197 19.65 -2.88 -41.46
C THR A 197 19.12 -1.44 -41.42
N LYS A 198 19.94 -0.50 -40.92
CA LYS A 198 20.09 0.83 -41.54
C LYS A 198 21.57 1.22 -41.61
N LYS A 199 22.00 1.42 -42.85
CA LYS A 199 23.32 1.87 -43.28
C LYS A 199 23.69 3.20 -42.61
N THR A 200 24.91 3.30 -42.11
CA THR A 200 25.63 4.58 -42.07
C THR A 200 27.12 4.34 -42.25
N PHE A 201 27.69 5.23 -43.06
CA PHE A 201 28.98 5.14 -43.72
C PHE A 201 30.18 5.02 -42.76
N SER A 202 31.18 4.26 -43.22
CA SER A 202 32.53 4.25 -42.69
C SER A 202 33.18 5.63 -42.86
N LYS A 203 33.78 6.15 -41.77
CA LYS A 203 34.99 6.97 -41.86
C LYS A 203 35.92 6.62 -40.69
N LYS A 204 37.11 6.11 -41.05
CA LYS A 204 38.25 5.89 -40.15
C LYS A 204 38.66 7.20 -39.49
N GLN A 205 38.91 7.20 -38.17
CA GLN A 205 40.10 7.84 -37.62
C GLN A 205 40.51 7.28 -36.25
N SER A 206 41.82 7.39 -36.02
CA SER A 206 42.73 6.75 -35.08
C SER A 206 42.55 7.02 -33.58
N SER A 207 42.82 5.97 -32.79
CA SER A 207 43.55 5.90 -31.50
C SER A 207 43.49 7.07 -30.50
N GLN A 208 42.99 6.77 -29.29
CA GLN A 208 43.71 6.87 -28.00
C GLN A 208 42.79 6.43 -26.84
N ALA A 209 43.26 5.58 -25.94
CA ALA A 209 42.63 5.33 -24.63
C ALA A 209 42.89 6.55 -23.72
N PRO A 210 42.02 6.95 -22.75
CA PRO A 210 41.82 6.15 -21.53
C PRO A 210 40.47 6.35 -20.76
N LYS A 211 40.32 5.55 -19.68
CA LYS A 211 39.40 5.69 -18.51
C LYS A 211 37.89 5.48 -18.75
N LYS A 212 37.40 4.28 -18.38
CA LYS A 212 35.97 4.02 -18.16
C LYS A 212 35.49 4.77 -16.91
N SER A 213 34.88 5.93 -17.11
CA SER A 213 33.85 6.47 -16.23
C SER A 213 32.57 5.64 -16.37
N SER A 214 31.92 5.37 -15.25
CA SER A 214 30.61 4.73 -15.18
C SER A 214 29.57 5.54 -15.98
N PRO A 215 28.61 4.90 -16.67
CA PRO A 215 27.61 5.63 -17.45
C PRO A 215 26.70 6.43 -16.52
N GLU A 216 26.75 7.76 -16.63
CA GLU A 216 25.75 8.67 -16.08
C GLU A 216 24.39 8.31 -16.65
N THR A 217 23.47 7.93 -15.76
CA THR A 217 22.06 7.78 -16.10
C THR A 217 21.53 9.18 -16.38
N ILE A 218 21.05 9.45 -17.60
CA ILE A 218 20.41 10.73 -17.94
C ILE A 218 19.13 10.84 -17.11
N VAL A 219 19.21 11.52 -15.97
CA VAL A 219 18.05 11.86 -15.14
C VAL A 219 17.23 12.88 -15.92
N LYS A 220 15.98 12.54 -16.28
CA LYS A 220 15.07 13.48 -16.94
C LYS A 220 14.82 14.66 -15.98
N LYS A 221 15.33 15.84 -16.34
CA LYS A 221 15.14 17.07 -15.55
C LYS A 221 13.63 17.39 -15.51
N ILE A 222 13.12 17.71 -14.32
CA ILE A 222 11.74 18.13 -14.13
C ILE A 222 11.60 19.59 -14.58
N ASP A 223 10.58 19.86 -15.38
CA ASP A 223 10.21 21.23 -15.77
C ASP A 223 9.37 21.87 -14.66
N VAL A 224 9.97 22.79 -13.92
CA VAL A 224 9.31 23.49 -12.81
C VAL A 224 8.25 24.49 -13.27
N ASP A 225 8.35 25.01 -14.50
CA ASP A 225 7.35 25.93 -15.05
C ASP A 225 6.07 25.18 -15.45
N GLU A 226 6.23 23.93 -15.90
CA GLU A 226 5.09 23.02 -16.11
C GLU A 226 4.40 22.70 -14.78
N LEU A 227 5.16 22.33 -13.75
CA LEU A 227 4.61 22.04 -12.43
C LEU A 227 3.92 23.25 -11.79
N ALA A 228 4.44 24.47 -11.98
CA ALA A 228 3.85 25.69 -11.45
C ALA A 228 2.45 25.99 -12.05
N LYS A 229 2.20 25.51 -13.28
CA LYS A 229 0.91 25.63 -13.97
C LYS A 229 -0.01 24.44 -13.73
N PHE A 230 0.47 23.39 -13.07
CA PHE A 230 -0.30 22.17 -12.86
C PHE A 230 -1.38 22.37 -11.80
N GLU A 231 -2.62 22.03 -12.17
CA GLU A 231 -3.79 22.10 -11.31
C GLU A 231 -4.53 20.77 -11.25
N VAL A 232 -5.06 20.45 -10.06
CA VAL A 232 -5.93 19.28 -9.85
C VAL A 232 -7.29 19.74 -9.35
N ARG A 233 -8.35 19.28 -10.00
CA ARG A 233 -9.72 19.48 -9.51
C ARG A 233 -10.15 18.27 -8.70
N ALA A 234 -10.38 18.47 -7.41
CA ALA A 234 -10.84 17.44 -6.48
C ALA A 234 -11.85 18.06 -5.50
N GLY A 235 -12.88 17.31 -5.11
CA GLY A 235 -13.84 17.77 -4.09
C GLY A 235 -14.48 19.15 -4.33
N GLY A 236 -14.64 19.57 -5.60
CA GLY A 236 -15.14 20.90 -5.96
C GLY A 236 -14.14 22.06 -5.77
N LYS A 237 -12.89 21.76 -5.41
CA LYS A 237 -11.79 22.71 -5.21
C LYS A 237 -10.71 22.53 -6.27
N VAL A 238 -9.94 23.58 -6.50
CA VAL A 238 -8.75 23.58 -7.37
C VAL A 238 -7.51 23.58 -6.49
N LEU A 239 -6.70 22.54 -6.60
CA LEU A 239 -5.38 22.43 -5.98
C LEU A 239 -4.32 22.91 -6.96
N LYS A 240 -3.41 23.75 -6.49
CA LYS A 240 -2.26 24.27 -7.25
C LYS A 240 -1.08 24.52 -6.32
N ALA A 241 0.11 24.69 -6.88
CA ALA A 241 1.28 25.08 -6.12
C ALA A 241 1.07 26.44 -5.43
N GLU A 242 1.44 26.53 -4.16
CA GLU A 242 1.50 27.76 -3.38
C GLU A 242 2.94 28.29 -3.41
N GLY A 243 3.14 29.41 -4.11
CA GLY A 243 4.42 30.09 -4.17
C GLY A 243 5.46 29.37 -5.03
N LYS A 244 6.73 29.47 -4.64
CA LYS A 244 7.86 28.94 -5.41
C LYS A 244 7.99 27.43 -5.22
N ILE A 245 8.18 26.69 -6.31
CA ILE A 245 8.56 25.27 -6.30
C ILE A 245 10.07 25.16 -6.05
N LEU A 246 10.49 24.27 -5.16
CA LEU A 246 11.92 23.98 -4.98
C LEU A 246 12.39 23.13 -6.17
N GLU A 247 13.33 23.64 -6.97
CA GLU A 247 13.89 22.90 -8.09
C GLU A 247 14.86 21.82 -7.58
N GLY A 248 14.64 20.58 -8.00
CA GLY A 248 15.48 19.44 -7.65
C GLY A 248 16.41 19.00 -8.78
N THR A 249 17.28 18.05 -8.48
CA THR A 249 18.30 17.51 -9.39
C THR A 249 18.13 16.02 -9.67
N ASN A 250 17.30 15.30 -8.90
CA ASN A 250 17.19 13.85 -8.97
C ASN A 250 16.03 13.32 -9.84
N GLY A 251 15.28 14.21 -10.49
CA GLY A 251 14.17 13.84 -11.37
C GLY A 251 12.91 13.33 -10.65
N LYS A 252 12.85 13.44 -9.31
CA LYS A 252 11.68 13.10 -8.49
C LYS A 252 10.98 14.33 -7.95
N VAL A 253 9.68 14.20 -7.73
CA VAL A 253 8.82 15.23 -7.14
C VAL A 253 8.39 14.79 -5.74
N ALA A 254 8.43 15.70 -4.77
CA ALA A 254 7.75 15.53 -3.50
C ALA A 254 6.71 16.63 -3.31
N ILE A 255 5.67 16.33 -2.54
CA ILE A 255 4.58 17.29 -2.29
C ILE A 255 4.42 17.46 -0.78
N ILE A 256 4.37 18.72 -0.35
CA ILE A 256 4.06 19.10 1.02
C ILE A 256 2.82 19.99 1.06
N GLY A 257 2.10 19.97 2.17
CA GLY A 257 0.89 20.76 2.36
C GLY A 257 0.24 20.47 3.70
N ARG A 258 -0.68 21.34 4.13
CA ARG A 258 -1.31 21.23 5.45
C ARG A 258 -2.24 20.05 5.63
N SER A 259 -2.78 19.51 4.53
CA SER A 259 -3.74 18.41 4.54
C SER A 259 -3.27 17.30 3.62
N MET A 260 -3.43 16.06 4.06
CA MET A 260 -3.31 14.90 3.17
C MET A 260 -4.56 14.71 2.29
N GLY A 261 -5.66 15.40 2.59
CA GLY A 261 -6.98 15.16 1.99
C GLY A 261 -7.79 14.14 2.80
N ASN A 262 -9.10 14.36 2.88
CA ASN A 262 -10.04 13.42 3.49
C ASN A 262 -11.40 13.52 2.78
N PRO A 263 -11.70 12.60 1.86
CA PRO A 263 -12.93 12.62 1.08
C PRO A 263 -14.20 12.59 1.95
N LYS A 264 -14.15 11.97 3.14
CA LYS A 264 -15.30 11.89 4.05
C LYS A 264 -15.75 13.27 4.55
N ASN A 265 -14.82 14.22 4.62
CA ASN A 265 -15.07 15.58 5.09
C ASN A 265 -15.08 16.61 3.94
N GLY A 266 -14.95 16.18 2.67
CA GLY A 266 -14.77 17.08 1.53
C GLY A 266 -13.44 17.84 1.55
N ASP A 267 -12.47 17.36 2.34
CA ASP A 267 -11.13 17.94 2.40
C ASP A 267 -10.29 17.39 1.25
N VAL A 268 -9.57 18.28 0.60
CA VAL A 268 -8.60 17.95 -0.47
C VAL A 268 -7.19 18.21 0.03
N GLY A 269 -6.18 17.59 -0.57
CA GLY A 269 -4.82 17.79 -0.10
C GLY A 269 -3.73 17.11 -0.92
N VAL A 270 -2.64 16.80 -0.23
CA VAL A 270 -1.38 16.29 -0.79
C VAL A 270 -1.61 15.02 -1.60
N LEU A 271 -2.49 14.11 -1.16
CA LEU A 271 -2.75 12.86 -1.89
C LEU A 271 -3.46 13.09 -3.22
N ASP A 272 -4.42 14.02 -3.27
CA ASP A 272 -5.14 14.36 -4.51
C ASP A 272 -4.18 14.99 -5.53
N TYR A 273 -3.33 15.92 -5.09
CA TYR A 273 -2.33 16.55 -5.97
C TYR A 273 -1.30 15.53 -6.46
N ALA A 274 -0.87 14.62 -5.58
CA ALA A 274 0.07 13.54 -5.91
C ALA A 274 -0.50 12.59 -6.95
N GLU A 275 -1.78 12.21 -6.84
CA GLU A 275 -2.43 11.37 -7.84
C GLU A 275 -2.46 12.06 -9.21
N GLY A 276 -2.74 13.37 -9.24
CA GLY A 276 -2.70 14.17 -10.45
C GLY A 276 -1.33 14.13 -11.15
N LEU A 277 -0.25 14.39 -10.42
CA LEU A 277 1.10 14.37 -10.98
C LEU A 277 1.56 12.97 -11.40
N LYS A 278 1.16 11.93 -10.65
CA LYS A 278 1.42 10.53 -11.04
C LYS A 278 0.77 10.17 -12.38
N LYS A 279 -0.44 10.70 -12.66
CA LYS A 279 -1.11 10.52 -13.96
C LYS A 279 -0.37 11.19 -15.12
N GLN A 280 0.41 12.23 -14.85
CA GLN A 280 1.32 12.87 -15.83
C GLN A 280 2.67 12.14 -15.95
N GLY A 281 2.87 11.05 -15.20
CA GLY A 281 4.08 10.23 -15.26
C GLY A 281 5.24 10.73 -14.40
N HIS A 282 5.01 11.66 -13.46
CA HIS A 282 6.03 12.05 -12.49
C HIS A 282 6.23 10.96 -11.43
N ASP A 283 7.48 10.77 -11.01
CA ASP A 283 7.82 9.97 -9.81
C ASP A 283 7.58 10.83 -8.57
N VAL A 284 6.49 10.55 -7.85
CA VAL A 284 5.98 11.40 -6.76
C VAL A 284 6.03 10.69 -5.41
N GLU A 285 6.72 11.31 -4.45
CA GLU A 285 6.81 10.88 -3.05
C GLU A 285 6.02 11.83 -2.11
N THR A 286 5.34 11.27 -1.12
CA THR A 286 4.58 12.00 -0.09
C THR A 286 4.83 11.34 1.26
N PHE A 287 4.82 12.11 2.35
CA PHE A 287 4.94 11.54 3.71
C PHE A 287 3.66 10.79 4.13
N SER A 288 3.49 9.59 3.59
CA SER A 288 2.29 8.78 3.75
C SER A 288 2.55 7.32 3.40
N GLY A 289 1.64 6.43 3.78
CA GLY A 289 1.72 5.02 3.40
C GLY A 289 3.02 4.38 3.87
N SER A 290 3.77 3.76 2.96
CA SER A 290 5.02 3.03 3.26
C SER A 290 6.20 3.91 3.67
N ILE A 291 6.13 5.23 3.41
CA ILE A 291 7.15 6.18 3.88
C ILE A 291 7.15 6.28 5.41
N ILE A 292 6.02 5.99 6.05
CA ILE A 292 5.87 5.99 7.50
C ILE A 292 6.07 4.57 8.01
N SER A 293 7.05 4.37 8.88
CA SER A 293 7.27 3.06 9.50
C SER A 293 6.05 2.59 10.32
N GLY A 294 5.73 1.30 10.23
CA GLY A 294 4.57 0.72 10.92
C GLY A 294 4.61 0.93 12.44
N SER A 295 5.79 0.79 13.05
CA SER A 295 5.97 0.99 14.50
C SER A 295 5.75 2.45 14.93
N VAL A 296 6.08 3.42 14.08
CA VAL A 296 5.82 4.84 14.33
C VAL A 296 4.34 5.18 14.14
N ASN A 297 3.69 4.59 13.14
CA ASN A 297 2.25 4.74 12.97
C ASN A 297 1.49 4.17 14.19
N ASP A 298 1.88 3.00 14.69
CA ASP A 298 1.27 2.38 15.87
C ASP A 298 1.51 3.21 17.15
N ASP A 299 2.71 3.75 17.33
CA ASP A 299 3.03 4.65 18.42
C ASP A 299 2.17 5.92 18.37
N PHE A 300 2.05 6.53 17.20
CA PHE A 300 1.22 7.72 16.98
C PHE A 300 -0.26 7.46 17.31
N LYS A 301 -0.83 6.35 16.82
CA LYS A 301 -2.20 5.92 17.15
C LYS A 301 -2.40 5.76 18.66
N LYS A 302 -1.43 5.16 19.37
CA LYS A 302 -1.48 5.02 20.83
C LYS A 302 -1.47 6.37 21.54
N GLN A 303 -0.67 7.33 21.08
CA GLN A 303 -0.63 8.68 21.64
C GLN A 303 -1.96 9.42 21.43
N VAL A 304 -2.54 9.32 20.23
CA VAL A 304 -3.87 9.87 19.93
C VAL A 304 -4.95 9.24 20.81
N LEU A 305 -4.93 7.91 20.99
CA LEU A 305 -5.89 7.22 21.86
C LEU A 305 -5.76 7.66 23.32
N LYS A 306 -4.53 7.83 23.83
CA LYS A 306 -4.28 8.36 25.18
C LYS A 306 -4.85 9.77 25.35
N ALA A 307 -4.68 10.63 24.34
CA ALA A 307 -5.25 11.97 24.33
C ALA A 307 -6.78 11.93 24.40
N LYS A 308 -7.42 11.07 23.59
CA LYS A 308 -8.87 10.88 23.58
C LYS A 308 -9.41 10.36 24.91
N ASN A 309 -8.74 9.38 25.51
CA ASN A 309 -9.14 8.82 26.80
C ASN A 309 -9.04 9.86 27.93
N LYS A 310 -8.04 10.76 27.87
CA LYS A 310 -7.82 11.79 28.90
C LYS A 310 -8.70 13.04 28.72
N ARG A 311 -8.97 13.44 27.48
CA ARG A 311 -9.57 14.76 27.14
C ARG A 311 -10.89 14.67 26.34
N GLY A 312 -11.37 13.46 26.06
CA GLY A 312 -12.64 13.21 25.34
C GLY A 312 -12.44 12.72 23.90
N ALA A 313 -13.48 12.10 23.32
CA ALA A 313 -13.41 11.39 22.03
C ALA A 313 -12.93 12.23 20.84
N ASN A 314 -13.15 13.56 20.90
CA ASN A 314 -12.74 14.52 19.87
C ASN A 314 -11.37 15.15 20.13
N ALA A 315 -10.68 14.79 21.22
CA ALA A 315 -9.39 15.36 21.55
C ALA A 315 -8.34 15.01 20.49
N ARG A 316 -7.55 16.02 20.12
CA ARG A 316 -6.37 15.91 19.27
C ARG A 316 -5.11 16.09 20.12
N LEU A 317 -3.99 15.57 19.64
CA LEU A 317 -2.68 15.91 20.21
C LEU A 317 -2.46 17.43 20.04
N THR A 318 -1.93 18.07 21.06
CA THR A 318 -1.49 19.47 20.99
C THR A 318 -0.21 19.57 20.17
N ASP A 319 0.12 20.76 19.70
CA ASP A 319 1.35 21.03 18.95
C ASP A 319 2.61 20.55 19.71
N SER A 320 2.66 20.79 21.03
CA SER A 320 3.77 20.34 21.88
C SER A 320 3.82 18.82 22.04
N GLU A 321 2.66 18.14 22.04
CA GLU A 321 2.63 16.67 22.05
C GLU A 321 3.06 16.12 20.70
N LEU A 322 2.59 16.69 19.59
CA LEU A 322 2.93 16.30 18.23
C LEU A 322 4.44 16.36 17.98
N GLN A 323 5.11 17.44 18.39
CA GLN A 323 6.56 17.61 18.25
C GLN A 323 7.39 16.54 18.98
N LYS A 324 6.80 15.87 19.99
CA LYS A 324 7.46 14.79 20.75
C LYS A 324 7.17 13.40 20.18
N THR A 325 6.32 13.31 19.17
CA THR A 325 5.97 12.01 18.56
C THR A 325 7.11 11.50 17.68
N LYS A 326 7.26 10.18 17.60
CA LYS A 326 8.16 9.58 16.62
C LYS A 326 7.76 9.90 15.18
N MET A 327 6.47 10.13 14.94
CA MET A 327 5.94 10.54 13.64
C MET A 327 6.51 11.89 13.21
N TYR A 328 6.63 12.85 14.13
CA TYR A 328 7.26 14.14 13.87
C TYR A 328 8.74 13.97 13.52
N THR A 329 9.48 13.16 14.28
CA THR A 329 10.90 12.88 13.99
C THR A 329 11.10 12.16 12.64
N GLU A 330 10.22 11.23 12.28
CA GLU A 330 10.30 10.51 11.01
C GLU A 330 9.96 11.43 9.83
N ASN A 331 8.97 12.32 9.99
CA ASN A 331 8.67 13.34 9.00
C ASN A 331 9.83 14.34 8.82
N GLU A 332 10.43 14.77 9.93
CA GLU A 332 11.62 15.63 9.89
C GLU A 332 12.78 14.96 9.13
N THR A 333 12.98 13.67 9.37
CA THR A 333 13.98 12.86 8.65
C THR A 333 13.66 12.75 7.17
N TRP A 334 12.38 12.55 6.83
CA TRP A 334 11.91 12.53 5.45
C TRP A 334 12.16 13.87 4.74
N ALA A 335 11.78 15.00 5.34
CA ALA A 335 12.03 16.33 4.78
C ALA A 335 13.52 16.60 4.57
N LYS A 336 14.39 16.22 5.53
CA LYS A 336 15.85 16.32 5.37
C LYS A 336 16.36 15.44 4.23
N LYS A 337 15.84 14.21 4.09
CA LYS A 337 16.15 13.31 2.96
C LYS A 337 15.80 13.97 1.63
N LEU A 338 14.61 14.56 1.49
CA LEU A 338 14.20 15.22 0.25
C LEU A 338 15.19 16.32 -0.18
N LYS A 339 15.63 17.14 0.78
CA LYS A 339 16.63 18.19 0.54
C LYS A 339 17.97 17.59 0.11
N ASN A 340 18.44 16.58 0.84
CA ASN A 340 19.76 15.96 0.61
C ASN A 340 19.84 15.18 -0.70
N GLU A 341 18.75 14.50 -1.07
CA GLU A 341 18.67 13.73 -2.32
C GLU A 341 18.28 14.62 -3.51
N GLY A 342 17.98 15.90 -3.32
CA GLY A 342 17.69 16.86 -4.39
C GLY A 342 16.33 16.64 -5.08
N TYR A 343 15.27 16.41 -4.30
CA TYR A 343 13.90 16.33 -4.84
C TYR A 343 13.42 17.69 -5.32
N THR A 344 12.61 17.70 -6.37
CA THR A 344 11.79 18.87 -6.69
C THR A 344 10.61 18.88 -5.72
N VAL A 345 10.37 19.96 -4.98
CA VAL A 345 9.31 20.00 -3.96
C VAL A 345 8.23 20.99 -4.36
N VAL A 346 7.00 20.48 -4.50
CA VAL A 346 5.80 21.30 -4.69
C VAL A 346 5.13 21.51 -3.34
N ASN A 347 5.03 22.77 -2.92
CA ASN A 347 4.20 23.15 -1.79
C ASN A 347 2.78 23.47 -2.28
N ILE A 348 1.75 22.88 -1.70
CA ILE A 348 0.33 23.20 -2.03
C ILE A 348 -0.39 23.99 -0.94
N GLY A 349 0.28 24.34 0.16
CA GLY A 349 -0.25 25.27 1.14
C GLY A 349 -1.39 24.76 2.01
N ASP A 350 -2.39 25.63 2.22
CA ASP A 350 -3.61 25.37 2.97
C ASP A 350 -4.85 25.24 2.06
N PRO A 351 -5.01 24.14 1.31
CA PRO A 351 -6.07 24.01 0.32
C PRO A 351 -7.49 23.98 0.91
N ASN A 352 -7.63 23.84 2.24
CA ASN A 352 -8.92 23.83 2.92
C ASN A 352 -9.14 25.06 3.82
N ASN A 353 -8.24 26.05 3.76
CA ASN A 353 -8.30 27.29 4.54
C ASN A 353 -8.54 27.03 6.05
N TYR A 354 -7.81 26.08 6.64
CA TYR A 354 -7.86 25.83 8.08
C TYR A 354 -7.39 27.04 8.90
N HIS A 355 -6.51 27.88 8.35
CA HIS A 355 -6.12 29.15 8.96
C HIS A 355 -7.28 30.14 9.11
N GLY A 356 -8.25 30.10 8.20
CA GLY A 356 -9.46 30.93 8.27
C GLY A 356 -10.50 30.44 9.28
N LYS A 357 -10.31 29.25 9.86
CA LYS A 357 -11.20 28.72 10.91
C LYS A 357 -10.96 29.42 12.25
N LYS A 358 -11.96 29.43 13.11
CA LYS A 358 -11.87 29.97 14.48
C LYS A 358 -12.08 28.85 15.50
N PRO A 359 -11.07 28.50 16.32
CA PRO A 359 -9.70 29.02 16.32
C PRO A 359 -8.89 28.59 15.08
N PRO A 360 -7.85 29.34 14.69
CA PRO A 360 -6.98 28.96 13.57
C PRO A 360 -6.26 27.66 13.90
N GLU A 361 -6.36 26.66 13.02
CA GLU A 361 -5.69 25.37 13.21
C GLU A 361 -4.29 25.46 12.61
N PHE A 362 -3.24 25.36 13.45
CA PHE A 362 -1.84 25.25 13.03
C PHE A 362 -1.46 23.80 12.74
N SER A 363 -0.53 23.58 11.79
CA SER A 363 0.02 22.25 11.50
C SER A 363 1.53 22.25 11.72
N VAL A 364 1.96 21.74 12.88
CA VAL A 364 3.40 21.66 13.22
C VAL A 364 4.20 20.81 12.24
N PHE A 365 3.58 19.79 11.62
CA PHE A 365 4.23 18.98 10.59
C PHE A 365 4.53 19.81 9.35
N TYR A 366 3.54 20.53 8.85
CA TYR A 366 3.69 21.34 7.65
C TYR A 366 4.68 22.50 7.84
N GLU A 367 4.63 23.20 8.98
CA GLU A 367 5.60 24.27 9.25
C GLU A 367 7.02 23.72 9.37
N MET A 368 7.19 22.53 9.97
CA MET A 368 8.48 21.85 10.03
C MET A 368 9.02 21.48 8.64
N GLU A 369 8.20 20.84 7.80
CA GLU A 369 8.56 20.49 6.42
C GLU A 369 8.97 21.74 5.63
N LYS A 370 8.16 22.79 5.72
CA LYS A 370 8.40 24.06 5.04
C LYS A 370 9.73 24.68 5.47
N ASN A 371 10.02 24.77 6.77
CA ASN A 371 11.27 25.34 7.29
C ASN A 371 12.54 24.55 6.89
N ILE A 372 12.41 23.25 6.60
CA ILE A 372 13.55 22.43 6.17
C ILE A 372 13.80 22.62 4.67
N LEU A 373 12.73 22.68 3.88
CA LEU A 373 12.77 22.62 2.42
C LEU A 373 12.88 23.99 1.75
N PHE A 374 12.31 25.03 2.34
CA PHE A 374 12.28 26.41 1.85
C PHE A 374 12.92 27.36 2.86
#